data_AF-A0A672L037-F1
#
_entry.id   AF-A0A672L037-F1
#
_cell.length_a   1.000
_cell.length_b   1.000
_cell.length_c   1.000
_cell.angle_alpha   90.00
_cell.angle_beta   90.00
_cell.angle_gamma   90.00
#
_symmetry.space_group_name_H-M   'P 1'
#
loop_
_entity.id
_entity.type
_entity.pdbx_description
1 polymer ?
#
loop_
_entity_poly.entity_id
_entity_poly.type
_entity_poly.pdbx_seq_one_letter_code
_entity_poly.pdbx_strand_id
1 'polypeptide(L)'
;MVKREKEALKKEALRKEKNAQNRQKSYKEQERESREAALQSSLSSQNKGFALLQKMGYKAGQGLGKQGAGRVEPVPLNIKTDRGGIGMEELKKRKADEELQNYRRKAQMKQQGEKKSIEDFRYDDIKSMETLIRGYVLYSEFNCITSQADLQSHLMCHMLHLT
;
A
#
# COMPACT_ATOMS: atom_id res chain seq x y z
N MET A 1 -18.57 -8.65 -31.48
CA MET A 1 -17.21 -9.15 -31.17
C MET A 1 -17.07 -9.54 -29.69
N VAL A 2 -17.39 -8.63 -28.76
CA VAL A 2 -17.23 -8.78 -27.29
C VAL A 2 -17.87 -10.02 -26.64
N LYS A 3 -19.01 -10.52 -27.13
CA LYS A 3 -19.71 -11.68 -26.54
C LYS A 3 -18.91 -12.98 -26.68
N ARG A 4 -18.22 -13.17 -27.80
CA ARG A 4 -17.40 -14.36 -28.08
C ARG A 4 -16.11 -14.37 -27.25
N GLU A 5 -15.53 -13.19 -27.03
CA GLU A 5 -14.34 -13.00 -26.17
C GLU A 5 -14.66 -13.36 -24.71
N LYS A 6 -15.82 -12.92 -24.19
CA LYS A 6 -16.28 -13.28 -22.84
C LYS A 6 -16.51 -14.79 -22.66
N GLU A 7 -17.08 -15.45 -23.66
CA GLU A 7 -17.29 -16.91 -23.63
C GLU A 7 -15.97 -17.69 -23.71
N ALA A 8 -15.01 -17.22 -24.51
CA ALA A 8 -13.67 -17.81 -24.59
C ALA A 8 -12.92 -17.71 -23.26
N LEU A 9 -12.95 -16.54 -22.61
CA LEU A 9 -12.36 -16.33 -21.28
C LEU A 9 -12.98 -17.26 -20.22
N LYS A 10 -14.32 -17.42 -20.25
CA LYS A 10 -15.02 -18.33 -19.33
C LYS A 10 -14.62 -19.79 -19.54
N LYS A 11 -14.48 -20.22 -20.80
CA LYS A 11 -14.04 -21.58 -21.16
C LYS A 11 -12.58 -21.82 -20.77
N GLU A 12 -11.72 -20.82 -20.93
CA GLU A 12 -10.32 -20.87 -20.51
C GLU A 12 -10.19 -20.94 -18.98
N ALA A 13 -10.95 -20.12 -18.24
CA ALA A 13 -10.99 -20.16 -16.78
C ALA A 13 -11.44 -21.54 -16.27
N LEU A 14 -12.51 -22.10 -16.84
CA LEU A 14 -12.99 -23.44 -16.50
C LEU A 14 -11.95 -24.52 -16.79
N ARG A 15 -11.20 -24.41 -17.90
CA ARG A 15 -10.12 -25.33 -18.24
C ARG A 15 -8.95 -25.21 -17.25
N LYS A 16 -8.58 -23.99 -16.86
CA LYS A 16 -7.56 -23.72 -15.84
C LYS A 16 -7.98 -24.30 -14.49
N GLU A 17 -9.23 -24.13 -14.09
CA GLU A 17 -9.78 -24.67 -12.85
C GLU A 17 -9.79 -26.21 -12.85
N LYS A 18 -10.27 -26.85 -13.92
CA LYS A 18 -10.23 -28.31 -14.06
C LYS A 18 -8.80 -28.85 -14.03
N ASN A 19 -7.85 -28.16 -14.68
CA ASN A 19 -6.43 -28.52 -14.62
C ASN A 19 -5.87 -28.38 -13.21
N ALA A 20 -6.30 -27.36 -12.45
CA ALA A 20 -5.90 -27.18 -11.06
C ALA A 20 -6.49 -28.26 -10.14
N GLN A 21 -7.76 -28.64 -10.34
CA GLN A 21 -8.43 -29.69 -9.56
C GLN A 21 -7.88 -31.08 -9.86
N ASN A 22 -7.54 -31.37 -11.12
CA ASN A 22 -6.98 -32.67 -11.54
C ASN A 22 -5.46 -32.75 -11.36
N ARG A 23 -4.84 -31.72 -10.76
CA ARG A 23 -3.42 -31.75 -10.43
C ARG A 23 -3.22 -32.71 -9.26
N GLN A 24 -2.38 -33.71 -9.45
CA GLN A 24 -1.92 -34.56 -8.35
C GLN A 24 -1.14 -33.71 -7.34
N LYS A 25 -1.63 -33.63 -6.11
CA LYS A 25 -0.97 -32.92 -5.01
C LYS A 25 0.34 -33.63 -4.65
N SER A 26 1.33 -32.85 -4.23
CA SER A 26 2.58 -33.41 -3.71
C SER A 26 2.35 -34.10 -2.36
N TYR A 27 3.13 -35.12 -2.04
CA TYR A 27 3.07 -35.80 -0.74
C TYR A 27 3.14 -34.81 0.44
N LYS A 28 4.02 -33.82 0.36
CA LYS A 28 4.18 -32.77 1.38
C LYS A 28 2.93 -31.89 1.56
N GLU A 29 2.18 -31.69 0.49
CA GLU A 29 0.95 -30.90 0.50
C GLU A 29 -0.20 -31.71 1.10
N GLN A 30 -0.31 -32.98 0.70
CA GLN A 30 -1.29 -33.91 1.28
C GLN A 30 -1.08 -34.13 2.78
N GLU A 31 0.17 -34.29 3.22
CA GLU A 31 0.52 -34.44 4.63
C GLU A 31 0.09 -33.20 5.44
N ARG A 32 0.35 -32.00 4.90
CA ARG A 32 -0.06 -30.74 5.53
C ARG A 32 -1.58 -30.66 5.67
N GLU A 33 -2.32 -30.92 4.60
CA GLU A 33 -3.79 -30.87 4.61
C GLU A 33 -4.39 -31.89 5.57
N SER A 34 -3.89 -33.12 5.55
CA SER A 34 -4.33 -34.19 6.46
C SER A 34 -4.09 -33.79 7.93
N ARG A 35 -2.94 -33.21 8.22
CA ARG A 35 -2.60 -32.71 9.54
C ARG A 35 -3.50 -31.57 9.99
N GLU A 36 -3.72 -30.58 9.13
CA GLU A 36 -4.60 -29.45 9.43
C GLU A 36 -6.04 -29.93 9.66
N ALA A 37 -6.54 -30.84 8.84
CA ALA A 37 -7.85 -31.46 9.03
C ALA A 37 -7.93 -32.20 10.38
N ALA A 38 -6.91 -32.98 10.74
CA ALA A 38 -6.86 -33.70 12.01
C ALA A 38 -6.80 -32.77 13.23
N LEU A 39 -6.13 -31.61 13.12
CA LEU A 39 -6.08 -30.61 14.18
C LEU A 39 -7.42 -29.87 14.36
N GLN A 40 -8.21 -29.72 13.28
CA GLN A 40 -9.52 -29.08 13.31
C GLN A 40 -10.64 -30.03 13.76
N SER A 41 -10.53 -31.33 13.45
CA SER A 41 -11.55 -32.30 13.79
C SER A 41 -11.48 -32.74 15.26
N SER A 42 -12.59 -32.65 15.98
CA SER A 42 -12.73 -33.31 17.28
C SER A 42 -12.84 -34.84 17.11
N LEU A 43 -12.48 -35.60 18.14
CA LEU A 43 -12.67 -37.05 18.15
C LEU A 43 -14.15 -37.43 17.97
N SER A 44 -14.44 -38.26 16.96
CA SER A 44 -15.78 -38.81 16.73
C SER A 44 -16.21 -39.79 17.83
N SER A 45 -17.50 -39.86 18.10
CA SER A 45 -18.10 -40.82 19.03
C SER A 45 -17.94 -42.29 18.60
N GLN A 46 -17.74 -42.55 17.31
CA GLN A 46 -17.43 -43.87 16.78
C GLN A 46 -15.99 -44.32 17.13
N ASN A 47 -15.13 -43.39 17.55
CA ASN A 47 -13.75 -43.71 17.91
C ASN A 47 -13.71 -44.50 19.23
N LYS A 48 -13.05 -45.66 19.23
CA LYS A 48 -12.86 -46.51 20.42
C LYS A 48 -12.22 -45.74 21.59
N GLY A 49 -11.29 -44.83 21.30
CA GLY A 49 -10.64 -43.99 22.30
C GLY A 49 -11.62 -43.01 22.98
N PHE A 50 -12.55 -42.42 22.21
CA PHE A 50 -13.58 -41.55 22.78
C PHE A 50 -14.53 -42.34 23.68
N ALA A 51 -14.94 -43.55 23.27
CA ALA A 51 -15.77 -44.43 24.10
C ALA A 51 -15.07 -44.81 25.43
N LEU A 52 -13.76 -45.04 25.41
CA LEU A 52 -13.00 -45.31 26.63
C LEU A 52 -12.92 -44.07 27.53
N LEU A 53 -12.62 -42.90 26.97
CA LEU A 53 -12.61 -41.63 27.71
C LEU A 53 -13.96 -41.38 28.39
N GLN A 54 -15.06 -41.58 27.66
CA GLN A 54 -16.41 -41.41 28.19
C GLN A 54 -16.69 -42.35 29.37
N LYS A 55 -16.23 -43.61 29.31
CA LYS A 55 -16.31 -44.56 30.44
C LYS A 55 -15.51 -44.12 31.66
N MET A 56 -14.41 -43.39 31.45
CA MET A 56 -13.60 -42.78 32.51
C MET A 56 -14.19 -41.46 33.04
N GLY A 57 -15.37 -41.04 32.56
CA GLY A 57 -16.06 -39.83 33.00
C GLY A 57 -15.74 -38.57 32.18
N TYR A 58 -15.02 -38.70 31.06
CA TYR A 58 -14.80 -37.59 30.14
C TYR A 58 -16.09 -37.16 29.44
N LYS A 59 -16.30 -35.85 29.33
CA LYS A 59 -17.40 -35.24 28.54
C LYS A 59 -16.82 -34.48 27.36
N ALA A 60 -17.47 -34.58 26.20
CA ALA A 60 -17.02 -33.88 25.00
C ALA A 60 -16.91 -32.37 25.25
N GLY A 61 -15.76 -31.80 24.89
CA GLY A 61 -15.48 -30.37 25.06
C GLY A 61 -14.98 -29.97 26.46
N GLN A 62 -14.88 -30.91 27.40
CA GLN A 62 -14.28 -30.63 28.72
C GLN A 62 -12.75 -30.77 28.66
N GLY A 63 -12.04 -29.94 29.43
CA GLY A 63 -10.61 -30.14 29.68
C GLY A 63 -10.35 -31.37 30.56
N LEU A 64 -9.18 -31.98 30.40
CA LEU A 64 -8.77 -33.11 31.25
C LEU A 64 -8.28 -32.64 32.64
N GLY A 65 -8.25 -33.55 33.62
CA GLY A 65 -7.74 -33.30 34.98
C GLY A 65 -8.84 -33.11 36.04
N LYS A 66 -8.44 -33.09 37.32
CA LYS A 66 -9.37 -33.12 38.48
C LYS A 66 -10.41 -31.99 38.45
N GLN A 67 -10.02 -30.80 38.00
CA GLN A 67 -10.88 -29.62 37.89
C GLN A 67 -11.30 -29.31 36.44
N GLY A 68 -10.92 -30.16 35.47
CA GLY A 68 -11.13 -29.89 34.05
C GLY A 68 -10.34 -28.70 33.49
N ALA A 69 -9.27 -28.28 34.17
CA ALA A 69 -8.42 -27.15 33.76
C ALA A 69 -7.43 -27.49 32.62
N GLY A 70 -7.41 -28.74 32.15
CA GLY A 70 -6.59 -29.16 31.02
C GLY A 70 -7.02 -28.47 29.72
N ARG A 71 -6.07 -28.31 28.81
CA ARG A 71 -6.32 -27.71 27.50
C ARG A 71 -7.31 -28.57 26.69
N VAL A 72 -8.33 -27.92 26.12
CA VAL A 72 -9.34 -28.57 25.26
C VAL A 72 -8.84 -28.73 23.83
N GLU A 73 -8.10 -27.72 23.35
CA GLU A 73 -7.56 -27.70 22.00
C GLU A 73 -6.18 -28.37 21.91
N PRO A 74 -5.83 -28.99 20.76
CA PRO A 74 -4.50 -29.52 20.55
C PRO A 74 -3.43 -28.41 20.56
N VAL A 75 -2.19 -28.79 20.87
CA VAL A 75 -1.06 -27.85 20.85
C VAL A 75 -0.75 -27.46 19.39
N PRO A 76 -0.64 -26.17 19.05
CA PRO A 76 -0.30 -25.74 17.70
C PRO A 76 1.13 -26.15 17.38
N LEU A 77 1.34 -26.61 16.15
CA LEU A 77 2.61 -27.18 15.76
C LEU A 77 3.23 -26.40 14.61
N ASN A 78 4.42 -25.83 14.84
CA ASN A 78 5.20 -25.17 13.80
C ASN A 78 6.20 -26.16 13.16
N ILE A 79 5.93 -26.61 11.93
CA ILE A 79 6.88 -27.45 11.16
C ILE A 79 7.78 -26.54 10.34
N LYS A 80 9.08 -26.60 10.64
CA LYS A 80 10.09 -25.99 9.78
C LYS A 80 10.28 -26.84 8.54
N THR A 81 10.08 -26.24 7.37
CA THR A 81 10.36 -26.88 6.08
C THR A 81 11.75 -26.59 5.55
N ASP A 82 12.48 -25.71 6.24
CA ASP A 82 13.75 -25.18 5.81
C ASP A 82 14.91 -25.99 6.37
N ARG A 83 16.03 -26.00 5.64
CA ARG A 83 17.29 -26.62 6.09
C ARG A 83 18.17 -25.66 6.91
N GLY A 84 17.66 -24.48 7.26
CA GLY A 84 18.40 -23.48 8.01
C GLY A 84 18.46 -23.77 9.52
N GLY A 85 19.39 -23.10 10.20
CA GLY A 85 19.48 -23.14 11.66
C GLY A 85 18.24 -22.58 12.37
N ILE A 86 18.02 -22.99 13.61
CA ILE A 86 16.97 -22.43 14.47
C ILE A 86 17.25 -20.94 14.69
N GLY A 87 16.23 -20.08 14.56
CA GLY A 87 16.34 -18.62 14.72
C GLY A 87 16.63 -17.82 13.45
N MET A 88 16.96 -18.47 12.32
CA MET A 88 17.26 -17.75 11.07
C MET A 88 16.04 -17.08 10.43
N GLU A 89 14.85 -17.66 10.60
CA GLU A 89 13.60 -17.12 10.05
C GLU A 89 13.30 -15.73 10.63
N GLU A 90 13.54 -15.54 11.93
CA GLU A 90 13.33 -14.27 12.61
C GLU A 90 14.32 -13.20 12.13
N LEU A 91 15.60 -13.56 11.96
CA LEU A 91 16.59 -12.64 11.41
C LEU A 91 16.26 -12.23 9.97
N LYS A 92 15.80 -13.18 9.14
CA LYS A 92 15.37 -12.88 7.77
C LYS A 92 14.16 -11.95 7.77
N LYS A 93 13.17 -12.22 8.62
CA LYS A 93 11.98 -11.38 8.75
C LYS A 93 12.34 -9.95 9.15
N ARG A 94 13.19 -9.79 10.17
CA ARG A 94 13.67 -8.47 10.60
C ARG A 94 14.37 -7.70 9.48
N LYS A 95 15.28 -8.35 8.75
CA LYS A 95 15.97 -7.73 7.61
C LYS A 95 14.99 -7.32 6.50
N ALA A 96 14.03 -8.18 6.17
CA ALA A 96 13.01 -7.88 5.17
C ALA A 96 12.14 -6.69 5.58
N ASP A 97 11.75 -6.61 6.85
CA ASP A 97 10.97 -5.49 7.40
C ASP A 97 11.78 -4.18 7.36
N GLU A 98 13.07 -4.22 7.72
CA GLU A 98 13.98 -3.08 7.65
C GLU A 98 14.17 -2.58 6.19
N GLU A 99 14.35 -3.49 5.23
CA GLU A 99 14.44 -3.15 3.80
C GLU A 99 13.16 -2.49 3.29
N LEU A 100 11.99 -3.03 3.66
CA LEU A 100 10.70 -2.47 3.29
C LEU A 100 10.49 -1.06 3.88
N GLN A 101 10.89 -0.84 5.13
CA GLN A 101 10.84 0.48 5.76
C GLN A 101 11.76 1.47 5.06
N ASN A 102 12.99 1.06 4.74
CA ASN A 102 13.94 1.90 4.00
C ASN A 102 13.43 2.26 2.61
N TYR A 103 12.82 1.31 1.91
CA TYR A 103 12.18 1.57 0.62
C TYR A 103 11.04 2.61 0.74
N ARG A 104 10.15 2.44 1.72
CA ARG A 104 9.06 3.39 2.00
C ARG A 104 9.59 4.78 2.31
N ARG A 105 10.61 4.89 3.15
CA ARG A 105 11.24 6.18 3.50
C ARG A 105 11.83 6.86 2.26
N LYS A 106 12.58 6.13 1.43
CA LYS A 106 13.14 6.67 0.17
C LYS A 106 12.04 7.14 -0.78
N ALA A 107 10.96 6.37 -0.92
CA ALA A 107 9.83 6.76 -1.76
C ALA A 107 9.15 8.05 -1.26
N GLN A 108 8.96 8.18 0.05
CA GLN A 108 8.42 9.40 0.66
C GLN A 108 9.35 10.61 0.46
N MET A 109 10.66 10.45 0.65
CA MET A 109 11.62 11.53 0.41
C MET A 109 11.62 11.98 -1.05
N LYS A 110 11.53 11.05 -2.02
CA LYS A 110 11.40 11.40 -3.44
C LYS A 110 10.13 12.21 -3.72
N GLN A 111 8.98 11.74 -3.24
CA GLN A 111 7.71 12.46 -3.41
C GLN A 111 7.75 13.85 -2.75
N GLN A 112 8.37 13.98 -1.58
CA GLN A 112 8.56 15.28 -0.94
C GLN A 112 9.51 16.18 -1.73
N GLY A 113 10.59 15.63 -2.28
CA GLY A 113 11.51 16.35 -3.16
C GLY A 113 10.83 16.87 -4.42
N GLU A 114 10.02 16.03 -5.08
CA GLU A 114 9.22 16.42 -6.25
C GLU A 114 8.17 17.48 -5.91
N LYS A 115 7.49 17.37 -4.76
CA LYS A 115 6.54 18.40 -4.31
C LYS A 115 7.23 19.73 -4.03
N LYS A 116 8.36 19.70 -3.32
CA LYS A 116 9.16 20.90 -3.05
C LYS A 116 9.66 21.55 -4.33
N SER A 117 10.16 20.76 -5.30
CA SER A 117 10.58 21.34 -6.57
C SER A 117 9.43 22.01 -7.31
N ILE A 118 8.24 21.38 -7.32
CA ILE A 118 7.04 21.99 -7.92
C ILE A 118 6.66 23.29 -7.20
N GLU A 119 6.73 23.30 -5.86
CA GLU A 119 6.46 24.49 -5.05
C GLU A 119 7.47 25.62 -5.32
N ASP A 120 8.76 25.29 -5.43
CA ASP A 120 9.84 26.23 -5.75
C ASP A 120 9.64 26.86 -7.14
N PHE A 121 9.36 26.04 -8.17
CA PHE A 121 9.02 26.55 -9.51
C PHE A 121 7.83 27.51 -9.48
N ARG A 122 6.78 27.17 -8.72
CA ARG A 122 5.58 28.00 -8.60
C ARG A 122 5.87 29.33 -7.90
N TYR A 123 6.78 29.34 -6.92
CA TYR A 123 7.21 30.56 -6.24
C TYR A 123 8.03 31.47 -7.16
N ASP A 124 8.96 30.91 -7.93
CA ASP A 124 9.77 31.67 -8.89
C ASP A 124 8.92 32.30 -9.99
N ASP A 125 7.91 31.58 -10.50
CA ASP A 125 6.95 32.12 -11.47
C ASP A 125 6.17 33.32 -10.91
N ILE A 126 5.64 33.21 -9.67
CA ILE A 126 4.92 34.31 -9.01
C ILE A 126 5.83 35.52 -8.84
N LYS A 127 7.06 35.30 -8.38
CA LYS A 127 8.03 36.38 -8.17
C LYS A 127 8.44 37.07 -9.47
N SER A 128 8.59 36.31 -10.55
CA SER A 128 8.83 36.84 -11.90
C SER A 128 7.68 37.75 -12.36
N MET A 129 6.43 37.30 -12.19
CA MET A 129 5.24 38.08 -12.52
C MET A 129 5.13 39.36 -11.69
N GLU A 130 5.41 39.31 -10.39
CA GLU A 130 5.43 40.51 -9.53
C GLU A 130 6.45 41.54 -10.02
N THR A 131 7.64 41.09 -10.41
CA THR A 131 8.71 41.95 -10.93
C THR A 131 8.29 42.61 -12.24
N LEU A 132 7.65 41.84 -13.13
CA LEU A 132 7.12 42.34 -14.41
C LEU A 132 6.04 43.42 -14.17
N ILE A 133 5.06 43.14 -13.30
CA ILE A 133 3.97 44.09 -12.98
C ILE A 133 4.54 45.38 -12.40
N ARG A 134 5.49 45.31 -11.45
CA ARG A 134 6.17 46.49 -10.90
C ARG A 134 6.86 47.30 -12.00
N GLY A 135 7.53 46.63 -12.93
CA GLY A 135 8.14 47.28 -14.09
C GLY A 135 7.12 48.00 -14.98
N TYR A 136 5.98 47.36 -15.28
CA TYR A 136 4.90 47.97 -16.07
C TYR A 136 4.29 49.19 -15.39
N VAL A 137 4.08 49.15 -14.07
CA VAL A 137 3.54 50.29 -13.30
C VAL A 137 4.54 51.46 -13.29
N LEU A 138 5.83 51.19 -13.05
CA LEU A 138 6.85 52.24 -13.10
C LEU A 138 6.98 52.86 -14.50
N TYR A 139 6.85 52.04 -15.55
CA TYR A 139 6.91 52.51 -16.93
C TYR A 139 5.69 53.37 -17.31
N SER A 140 4.48 53.01 -16.86
CA SER A 140 3.28 53.81 -17.12
C SER A 140 3.30 55.14 -16.35
N GLU A 141 3.76 55.14 -15.11
CA GLU A 141 3.99 56.35 -14.32
C GLU A 141 5.00 57.28 -15.00
N PHE A 142 6.13 56.74 -15.45
CA PHE A 142 7.16 57.51 -16.15
C PHE A 142 6.64 58.15 -17.44
N ASN A 143 5.93 57.38 -18.29
CA ASN A 143 5.35 57.90 -19.52
C ASN A 143 4.24 58.94 -19.28
N CYS A 144 3.49 58.82 -18.18
CA CYS A 144 2.48 59.81 -17.81
C CYS A 144 3.15 61.16 -17.47
N ILE A 145 4.23 61.10 -16.68
CA ILE A 145 5.01 62.28 -16.29
C ILE A 145 5.63 62.98 -17.51
N THR A 146 6.24 62.23 -18.43
CA THR A 146 6.86 62.81 -19.63
C THR A 146 5.82 63.45 -20.56
N SER A 147 4.66 62.80 -20.76
CA SER A 147 3.53 63.36 -21.51
C SER A 147 3.01 64.68 -20.91
N GLN A 148 2.94 64.77 -19.59
CA GLN A 148 2.49 65.97 -18.88
C GLN A 148 3.49 67.13 -19.03
N ALA A 149 4.78 66.83 -18.99
CA ALA A 149 5.86 67.80 -19.21
C ALA A 149 5.88 68.32 -20.65
N ASP A 150 5.67 67.44 -21.64
CA ASP A 150 5.58 67.81 -23.06
C ASP A 150 4.38 68.74 -23.33
N LEU A 151 3.23 68.49 -22.69
CA LEU A 151 2.05 69.36 -22.81
C LEU A 151 2.30 70.76 -22.21
N GLN A 152 2.98 70.83 -21.05
CA GLN A 152 3.36 72.11 -20.43
C GLN A 152 4.36 72.89 -21.30
N SER A 153 5.35 72.21 -21.86
CA SER A 153 6.30 72.80 -22.80
C SER A 153 5.59 73.41 -24.02
N HIS A 154 4.64 72.67 -24.61
CA HIS A 154 3.90 73.13 -25.78
C HIS A 154 2.98 74.34 -25.47
N LEU A 155 2.34 74.37 -24.29
CA LEU A 155 1.54 75.51 -23.81
C LEU A 155 2.40 76.75 -23.56
N MET A 156 3.59 76.58 -22.97
CA MET A 156 4.54 77.69 -22.75
C MET A 156 5.03 78.28 -24.08
N CYS A 157 5.35 77.43 -25.06
CA CYS A 157 5.72 77.89 -26.41
C CYS A 157 4.58 78.68 -27.09
N HIS A 158 3.33 78.22 -26.95
CA HIS A 158 2.18 78.92 -27.53
C HIS A 158 1.93 80.27 -26.86
N MET A 159 2.16 80.39 -25.55
CA MET A 159 2.05 81.66 -24.81
C MET A 159 3.13 82.67 -25.20
N LEU A 160 4.35 82.22 -25.50
CA LEU A 160 5.47 83.06 -25.96
C LEU A 160 5.30 83.59 -27.39
N HIS A 161 4.51 82.91 -28.23
CA HIS A 161 4.22 83.34 -29.60
C HIS A 161 2.98 84.25 -29.71
N LEU A 162 2.20 84.41 -28.63
CA LEU A 162 1.02 85.28 -28.59
C LEU A 162 1.27 86.63 -27.88
N THR A 163 2.51 86.91 -27.46
CA THR A 163 2.97 88.20 -26.91
C THR A 163 3.87 88.93 -27.89
#